data_AF-A0A496TW48-F1
#
_entry.id   AF-A0A496TW48-F1
#
_cell.length_a   1.000
_cell.length_b   1.000
_cell.length_c   1.000
_cell.angle_alpha   90.00
_cell.angle_beta   90.00
_cell.angle_gamma   90.00
#
_symmetry.space_group_name_H-M   'P 1'
#
loop_
_entity.id
_entity.type
_entity.pdbx_description
1 polymer ?
#
loop_
_entity_poly.entity_id
_entity_poly.type
_entity_poly.pdbx_seq_one_letter_code
_entity_poly.pdbx_strand_id
1 'polypeptide(L)'
;MSEKVKQDNNLQLNQRIEEFNDIKLLFNTFGETAYRAAWKYFFSNGYEVGYERFMKAVKKGTLTPEKFKSEPVKTIENFLKEFFRERGGNQPEIWSENSTIFLKTERDVWCPAHDAVAISGINHKDICSIHKRAFVIGIVKTFEEFFPGLTTNCYNVSSRFLDENADCIEAYQIIYYG
;
A
#
# COMPACT_ATOMS: atom_id res chain seq x y z
N MET A 1 -16.47 -1.82 2.36
CA MET A 1 -15.28 -1.09 2.78
C MET A 1 -15.68 -0.42 4.06
N SER A 2 -14.96 -0.68 5.15
CA SER A 2 -15.14 0.10 6.37
C SER A 2 -15.21 1.60 6.03
N GLU A 3 -16.12 2.34 6.66
CA GLU A 3 -16.29 3.78 6.38
C GLU A 3 -14.97 4.53 6.51
N LYS A 4 -14.11 4.08 7.42
CA LYS A 4 -12.76 4.60 7.67
C LYS A 4 -11.87 4.57 6.42
N VAL A 5 -11.91 3.49 5.61
CA VAL A 5 -11.10 3.41 4.37
C VAL A 5 -11.77 4.12 3.18
N LYS A 6 -13.11 4.21 3.17
CA LYS A 6 -13.85 5.06 2.20
C LYS A 6 -13.56 6.54 2.37
N GLN A 7 -13.37 6.96 3.61
CA GLN A 7 -13.09 8.35 3.98
C GLN A 7 -11.60 8.64 4.14
N ASP A 8 -10.73 7.66 3.87
CA ASP A 8 -9.27 7.76 3.97
C ASP A 8 -8.72 8.65 2.85
N ASN A 9 -9.05 9.94 2.93
CA ASN A 9 -8.55 10.96 2.04
C ASN A 9 -7.05 11.11 2.35
N ASN A 10 -6.23 10.60 1.44
CA ASN A 10 -4.77 10.71 1.52
C ASN A 10 -4.25 12.15 1.52
N LEU A 11 -5.12 13.16 1.45
CA LEU A 11 -4.76 14.58 1.44
C LEU A 11 -5.12 15.34 2.73
N GLN A 12 -5.78 14.73 3.71
CA GLN A 12 -6.10 15.44 4.96
C GLN A 12 -4.95 15.35 5.97
N LEU A 13 -4.20 16.45 6.11
CA LEU A 13 -3.07 16.53 7.03
C LEU A 13 -3.47 16.28 8.49
N ASN A 14 -4.57 16.87 8.97
CA ASN A 14 -5.03 16.71 10.37
C ASN A 14 -5.33 15.25 10.72
N GLN A 15 -5.98 14.52 9.82
CA GLN A 15 -6.24 13.09 10.01
C GLN A 15 -4.93 12.30 10.11
N ARG A 16 -3.90 12.64 9.32
CA ARG A 16 -2.58 11.98 9.42
C ARG A 16 -1.86 12.31 10.72
N ILE A 17 -1.97 13.56 11.19
CA ILE A 17 -1.40 13.96 12.48
C ILE A 17 -2.05 13.14 13.60
N GLU A 18 -3.38 13.00 13.61
CA GLU A 18 -4.10 12.20 14.61
C GLU A 18 -3.70 10.72 14.56
N GLU A 19 -3.75 10.10 13.38
CA GLU A 19 -3.35 8.70 13.20
C GLU A 19 -1.90 8.46 13.65
N PHE A 20 -1.00 9.40 13.39
CA PHE A 20 0.40 9.26 13.81
C PHE A 20 0.52 9.47 15.31
N ASN A 21 -0.17 10.44 15.91
CA ASN A 21 -0.15 10.61 17.36
C ASN A 21 -0.68 9.36 18.09
N ASP A 22 -1.70 8.68 17.56
CA ASP A 22 -2.18 7.40 18.09
C ASP A 22 -1.10 6.32 18.03
N ILE A 23 -0.43 6.20 16.87
CA ILE A 23 0.69 5.29 16.69
C ILE A 23 1.83 5.62 17.67
N LYS A 24 2.15 6.91 17.86
CA LYS A 24 3.18 7.38 18.80
C LYS A 24 2.82 7.01 20.23
N LEU A 25 1.56 7.17 20.60
CA LEU A 25 1.07 6.82 21.93
C LEU A 25 1.24 5.33 22.20
N LEU A 26 0.90 4.48 21.22
CA LEU A 26 1.13 3.04 21.30
C LEU A 26 2.62 2.71 21.45
N PHE A 27 3.49 3.40 20.70
CA PHE A 27 4.95 3.24 20.82
C PHE A 27 5.49 3.62 22.19
N ASN A 28 5.11 4.80 22.68
CA ASN A 28 5.56 5.28 23.98
C ASN A 28 5.10 4.37 25.12
N THR A 29 3.96 3.68 24.94
CA THR A 29 3.37 2.80 25.95
C THR A 29 3.92 1.37 25.89
N PHE A 30 4.05 0.80 24.69
CA PHE A 30 4.33 -0.64 24.50
C PHE A 30 5.67 -0.93 23.82
N GLY A 31 6.44 0.10 23.49
CA GLY A 31 7.74 -0.02 22.82
C GLY A 31 7.62 -0.71 21.46
N GLU A 32 8.63 -1.52 21.12
CA GLU A 32 8.75 -2.10 19.79
C GLU A 32 7.62 -3.07 19.41
N THR A 33 6.93 -3.66 20.39
CA THR A 33 5.79 -4.56 20.11
C THR A 33 4.66 -3.84 19.38
N ALA A 34 4.51 -2.53 19.62
CA ALA A 34 3.54 -1.71 18.92
C ALA A 34 3.80 -1.64 17.40
N TYR A 35 5.07 -1.78 16.95
CA TYR A 35 5.44 -1.74 15.53
C TYR A 35 4.74 -2.86 14.78
N ARG A 36 4.86 -4.06 15.34
CA ARG A 36 4.29 -5.26 14.77
C ARG A 36 2.76 -5.21 14.78
N ALA A 37 2.17 -4.69 15.85
CA ALA A 37 0.72 -4.55 15.96
C ALA A 37 0.17 -3.54 14.94
N ALA A 38 0.78 -2.36 14.83
CA ALA A 38 0.39 -1.34 13.87
C ALA A 38 0.55 -1.84 12.42
N TRP A 39 1.67 -2.50 12.11
CA TRP A 39 1.90 -3.06 10.77
C TRP A 39 0.81 -4.07 10.40
N LYS A 40 0.49 -4.99 11.32
CA LYS A 40 -0.58 -5.98 11.12
C LYS A 40 -1.94 -5.31 10.93
N TYR A 41 -2.22 -4.25 11.69
CA TYR A 41 -3.46 -3.49 11.55
C TYR A 41 -3.61 -2.89 10.14
N PHE A 42 -2.61 -2.16 9.65
CA PHE A 42 -2.65 -1.57 8.31
C PHE A 42 -2.62 -2.61 7.20
N PHE A 43 -1.88 -3.71 7.39
CA PHE A 43 -1.94 -4.87 6.51
C PHE A 43 -3.37 -5.42 6.40
N SER A 44 -4.04 -5.67 7.52
CA SER A 44 -5.42 -6.18 7.53
C SER A 44 -6.40 -5.21 6.86
N ASN A 45 -6.23 -3.90 7.08
CA ASN A 45 -7.04 -2.89 6.37
C ASN A 45 -6.83 -2.96 4.85
N GLY A 46 -5.57 -3.11 4.42
CA GLY A 46 -5.24 -3.31 3.01
C GLY A 46 -5.84 -4.59 2.44
N TYR A 47 -5.80 -5.68 3.21
CA TYR A 47 -6.37 -6.97 2.84
C TYR A 47 -7.89 -6.91 2.68
N GLU A 48 -8.61 -6.28 3.62
CA GLU A 48 -10.06 -6.04 3.52
C GLU A 48 -10.40 -5.31 2.20
N VAL A 49 -9.67 -4.24 1.91
CA VAL A 49 -9.84 -3.45 0.67
C VAL A 49 -9.56 -4.29 -0.56
N GLY A 50 -8.47 -5.07 -0.55
CA GLY A 50 -8.12 -5.98 -1.63
C GLY A 50 -9.26 -6.95 -1.91
N TYR A 51 -9.82 -7.59 -0.88
CA TYR A 51 -10.89 -8.57 -0.99
C TYR A 51 -12.15 -7.96 -1.62
N GLU A 52 -12.56 -6.78 -1.14
CA GLU A 52 -13.74 -6.11 -1.67
C GLU A 52 -13.57 -5.64 -3.11
N ARG A 53 -12.38 -5.18 -3.46
CA ARG A 53 -12.05 -4.85 -4.85
C ARG A 53 -12.00 -6.08 -5.73
N PHE A 54 -11.51 -7.20 -5.21
CA PHE A 54 -11.52 -8.48 -5.90
C PHE A 54 -12.96 -8.87 -6.25
N MET A 55 -13.88 -8.79 -5.28
CA MET A 55 -15.31 -9.01 -5.50
C MET A 55 -15.89 -8.06 -6.56
N LYS A 56 -15.52 -6.78 -6.55
CA LYS A 56 -15.94 -5.81 -7.56
C LYS A 56 -15.42 -6.16 -8.95
N ALA A 57 -14.14 -6.54 -9.06
CA ALA A 57 -13.50 -6.89 -10.33
C ALA A 57 -14.11 -8.17 -10.93
N VAL A 58 -14.39 -9.17 -10.10
CA VAL A 58 -15.10 -10.40 -10.51
C VAL A 58 -16.51 -10.07 -11.00
N LYS A 59 -17.28 -9.25 -10.27
CA LYS A 59 -18.63 -8.82 -10.69
C LYS A 59 -18.64 -8.06 -12.01
N LYS A 60 -17.58 -7.29 -12.29
CA LYS A 60 -17.41 -6.56 -13.57
C LYS A 60 -16.84 -7.43 -14.70
N GLY A 61 -16.42 -8.67 -14.42
CA GLY A 61 -15.71 -9.53 -15.37
C GLY A 61 -14.30 -9.03 -15.74
N THR A 62 -13.73 -8.08 -14.98
CA THR A 62 -12.38 -7.56 -15.26
C THR A 62 -11.27 -8.42 -14.70
N LEU A 63 -11.61 -9.35 -13.80
CA LEU A 63 -10.73 -10.35 -13.19
C LEU A 63 -11.39 -11.74 -13.31
N THR A 64 -10.72 -12.65 -14.02
CA THR A 64 -11.10 -14.07 -14.10
C THR A 64 -9.85 -14.93 -13.88
N PRO A 65 -10.00 -16.22 -13.51
CA PRO A 65 -8.87 -17.12 -13.38
C PRO A 65 -8.03 -17.25 -14.66
N GLU A 66 -8.69 -17.32 -15.82
CA GLU A 66 -8.04 -17.48 -17.12
C GLU A 66 -7.19 -16.25 -17.45
N LYS A 67 -7.74 -15.05 -17.23
CA LYS A 67 -7.04 -13.79 -17.45
C LYS A 67 -5.84 -13.62 -16.52
N PHE A 68 -6.01 -14.01 -15.25
CA PHE A 68 -4.90 -13.96 -14.30
C PHE A 68 -3.77 -14.92 -14.72
N LYS A 69 -4.10 -16.14 -15.14
CA LYS A 69 -3.11 -17.13 -15.57
C LYS A 69 -2.34 -16.69 -16.80
N SER A 70 -2.99 -16.06 -17.78
CA SER A 70 -2.30 -15.58 -18.98
C SER A 70 -1.38 -14.39 -18.68
N GLU A 71 -1.79 -13.50 -17.78
CA GLU A 71 -1.08 -12.23 -17.52
C GLU A 71 -1.16 -11.81 -16.03
N PRO A 72 -0.47 -12.50 -15.10
CA PRO A 72 -0.62 -12.26 -13.66
C PRO A 72 -0.13 -10.88 -13.26
N VAL A 73 1.05 -10.47 -13.75
CA VAL A 73 1.67 -9.17 -13.49
C VAL A 73 0.76 -8.04 -13.96
N LYS A 74 0.28 -8.12 -15.20
CA LYS A 74 -0.58 -7.08 -15.79
C LYS A 74 -1.92 -6.98 -15.09
N THR A 75 -2.46 -8.11 -14.64
CA THR A 75 -3.70 -8.16 -13.90
C THR A 75 -3.58 -7.42 -12.56
N ILE A 76 -2.52 -7.68 -11.79
CA ILE A 76 -2.26 -6.99 -10.51
C ILE A 76 -1.95 -5.50 -10.75
N GLU A 77 -1.15 -5.16 -11.77
CA GLU A 77 -0.85 -3.77 -12.12
C GLU A 77 -2.13 -2.98 -12.41
N ASN A 78 -3.02 -3.51 -13.26
CA ASN A 78 -4.28 -2.88 -13.60
C ASN A 78 -5.20 -2.75 -12.38
N PHE A 79 -5.20 -3.76 -11.50
CA PHE A 79 -5.96 -3.74 -10.26
C PHE A 79 -5.54 -2.60 -9.33
N LEU A 80 -4.22 -2.41 -9.17
CA LEU A 80 -3.65 -1.32 -8.38
C LEU A 80 -3.91 0.05 -9.04
N LYS A 81 -3.77 0.16 -10.37
CA LYS A 81 -4.13 1.39 -11.11
C LYS A 81 -5.58 1.79 -10.90
N GLU A 82 -6.52 0.83 -11.01
CA GLU A 82 -7.93 1.11 -10.76
C GLU A 82 -8.16 1.52 -9.30
N PHE A 83 -7.45 0.93 -8.34
CA PHE A 83 -7.53 1.31 -6.93
C PHE A 83 -7.12 2.77 -6.70
N PHE A 84 -5.92 3.16 -7.11
CA PHE A 84 -5.43 4.52 -6.88
C PHE A 84 -6.24 5.56 -7.67
N ARG A 85 -6.73 5.22 -8.85
CA ARG A 85 -7.63 6.07 -9.61
C ARG A 85 -8.96 6.31 -8.88
N GLU A 86 -9.58 5.26 -8.33
CA GLU A 86 -10.85 5.38 -7.60
C GLU A 86 -10.70 6.06 -6.24
N ARG A 87 -9.56 5.86 -5.57
CA ARG A 87 -9.26 6.47 -4.27
C ARG A 87 -9.04 7.98 -4.36
N GLY A 88 -8.50 8.47 -5.48
CA GLY A 88 -8.12 9.87 -5.65
C GLY A 88 -6.92 10.29 -4.79
N GLY A 89 -6.54 11.57 -4.89
CA GLY A 89 -5.37 12.14 -4.20
C GLY A 89 -4.05 11.93 -4.95
N ASN A 90 -2.94 11.77 -4.21
CA ASN A 90 -1.63 11.50 -4.81
C ASN A 90 -1.62 10.10 -5.41
N GLN A 91 -1.68 10.03 -6.73
CA GLN A 91 -1.62 8.79 -7.47
C GLN A 91 -0.15 8.45 -7.73
N PRO A 92 0.33 7.27 -7.30
CA PRO A 92 1.65 6.85 -7.73
C PRO A 92 1.62 6.58 -9.24
N GLU A 93 2.73 6.85 -9.91
CA GLU A 93 3.01 6.26 -11.21
C GLU A 93 3.17 4.74 -11.00
N ILE A 94 2.45 3.96 -11.81
CA ILE A 94 2.46 2.50 -11.73
C ILE A 94 2.85 1.92 -13.08
N TRP A 95 3.89 1.11 -13.10
CA TRP A 95 4.33 0.36 -14.28
C TRP A 95 4.81 -1.03 -13.87
N SER A 96 5.09 -1.87 -14.86
CA SER A 96 5.69 -3.18 -14.63
C SER A 96 6.85 -3.41 -15.58
N GLU A 97 7.87 -4.12 -15.09
CA GLU A 97 8.99 -4.63 -15.88
C GLU A 97 9.19 -6.10 -15.51
N ASN A 98 9.18 -6.97 -16.52
CA ASN A 98 9.26 -8.42 -16.32
C ASN A 98 8.19 -8.92 -15.33
N SER A 99 8.63 -9.50 -14.22
CA SER A 99 7.79 -10.01 -13.14
C SER A 99 7.53 -8.99 -12.03
N THR A 100 7.94 -7.73 -12.17
CA THR A 100 7.91 -6.75 -11.08
C THR A 100 6.99 -5.59 -11.39
N ILE A 101 6.16 -5.21 -10.44
CA ILE A 101 5.30 -4.02 -10.49
C ILE A 101 5.94 -2.94 -9.61
N PHE A 102 6.05 -1.73 -10.15
CA PHE A 102 6.63 -0.59 -9.46
C PHE A 102 5.56 0.46 -9.17
N LEU A 103 5.62 1.04 -7.97
CA LEU A 103 4.80 2.17 -7.54
C LEU A 103 5.76 3.31 -7.17
N LYS A 104 5.76 4.39 -7.95
CA LYS A 104 6.57 5.59 -7.71
C LYS A 104 5.69 6.76 -7.26
N THR A 105 6.13 7.45 -6.22
CA THR A 105 5.60 8.77 -5.85
C THR A 105 6.72 9.80 -5.99
N GLU A 106 6.58 10.66 -7.00
CA GLU A 106 7.57 11.72 -7.32
C GLU A 106 7.80 12.65 -6.14
N ARG A 107 9.06 13.02 -5.93
CA ARG A 107 9.50 13.82 -4.76
C ARG A 107 8.68 15.10 -4.52
N ASP A 108 8.27 15.77 -5.58
CA ASP A 108 7.55 17.04 -5.60
C ASP A 108 6.05 16.87 -5.36
N VAL A 109 5.53 15.66 -5.43
CA VAL A 109 4.19 15.33 -4.97
C VAL A 109 4.15 15.46 -3.45
N TRP A 110 3.26 16.35 -2.98
CA TRP A 110 3.06 16.66 -1.56
C TRP A 110 2.73 15.40 -0.78
N CYS A 111 3.51 15.06 0.24
CA CYS A 111 3.26 13.90 1.08
C CYS A 111 2.86 14.36 2.49
N PRO A 112 1.61 14.20 2.94
CA PRO A 112 1.22 14.61 4.29
C PRO A 112 1.93 13.81 5.38
N ALA A 113 2.55 12.67 5.03
CA ALA A 113 3.38 11.94 5.98
C ALA A 113 4.61 12.73 6.40
N HIS A 114 5.20 13.52 5.49
CA HIS A 114 6.35 14.36 5.78
C HIS A 114 5.99 15.46 6.81
N ASP A 115 4.91 16.18 6.56
CA ASP A 115 4.48 17.27 7.45
C ASP A 115 3.96 16.76 8.79
N ALA A 116 3.23 15.65 8.78
CA ALA A 116 2.75 15.02 10.02
C ALA A 116 3.90 14.43 10.85
N VAL A 117 5.01 14.00 10.24
CA VAL A 117 6.24 13.60 10.97
C VAL A 117 6.85 14.80 11.70
N ALA A 118 6.98 15.94 11.02
CA ALA A 118 7.54 17.15 11.63
C ALA A 118 6.73 17.59 12.87
N ILE A 119 5.41 17.37 12.85
CA ILE A 119 4.49 17.75 13.94
C ILE A 119 4.43 16.68 15.04
N SER A 120 4.32 15.39 14.67
CA SER A 120 4.15 14.30 15.63
C SER A 120 5.46 13.82 16.25
N GLY A 121 6.61 13.99 15.59
CA GLY A 121 7.92 13.53 16.05
C GLY A 121 8.14 12.01 15.98
N ILE A 122 7.29 11.26 15.25
CA ILE A 122 7.58 9.86 14.88
C ILE A 122 8.51 9.84 13.69
N ASN A 123 9.42 8.87 13.62
CA ASN A 123 10.31 8.74 12.48
C ASN A 123 9.53 8.42 11.19
N HIS A 124 9.82 9.14 10.11
CA HIS A 124 9.19 8.95 8.80
C HIS A 124 9.29 7.51 8.26
N LYS A 125 10.39 6.80 8.57
CA LYS A 125 10.60 5.39 8.22
C LYS A 125 9.44 4.50 8.68
N ASP A 126 9.01 4.75 9.90
CA ASP A 126 8.02 3.93 10.58
C ASP A 126 6.67 4.13 9.93
N ILE A 127 6.30 5.37 9.67
CA ILE A 127 5.05 5.72 9.02
C ILE A 127 4.95 5.14 7.60
N CYS A 128 5.97 5.33 6.74
CA CYS A 128 5.90 4.83 5.37
C CYS A 128 5.85 3.30 5.32
N SER A 129 6.65 2.63 6.16
CA SER A 129 6.73 1.16 6.20
C SER A 129 5.49 0.52 6.84
N ILE A 130 4.97 1.11 7.92
CA ILE A 130 3.86 0.56 8.71
C ILE A 130 2.52 0.90 8.12
N HIS A 131 2.35 2.12 7.62
CA HIS A 131 1.06 2.57 7.13
C HIS A 131 0.90 2.29 5.64
N LYS A 132 1.76 2.87 4.79
CA LYS A 132 1.53 2.86 3.33
C LYS A 132 1.94 1.52 2.72
N ARG A 133 3.14 1.04 3.04
CA ARG A 133 3.64 -0.23 2.51
C ARG A 133 2.81 -1.42 3.01
N ALA A 134 2.59 -1.54 4.32
CA ALA A 134 1.80 -2.64 4.88
C ALA A 134 0.40 -2.72 4.24
N PHE A 135 -0.24 -1.57 4.03
CA PHE A 135 -1.54 -1.48 3.39
C PHE A 135 -1.53 -1.98 1.92
N VAL A 136 -0.57 -1.54 1.09
CA VAL A 136 -0.49 -2.02 -0.30
C VAL A 136 -0.11 -3.50 -0.35
N ILE A 137 0.79 -3.97 0.54
CA ILE A 137 1.07 -5.40 0.68
C ILE A 137 -0.21 -6.17 1.01
N GLY A 138 -1.01 -5.68 1.95
CA GLY A 138 -2.31 -6.28 2.30
C GLY A 138 -3.21 -6.44 1.08
N ILE A 139 -3.32 -5.40 0.24
CA ILE A 139 -4.07 -5.47 -1.02
C ILE A 139 -3.53 -6.57 -1.93
N VAL A 140 -2.22 -6.59 -2.20
CA VAL A 140 -1.63 -7.54 -3.15
C VAL A 140 -1.69 -8.98 -2.62
N LYS A 141 -1.54 -9.18 -1.30
CA LYS A 141 -1.65 -10.50 -0.67
C LYS A 141 -3.01 -11.16 -0.85
N THR A 142 -4.09 -10.41 -1.10
CA THR A 142 -5.39 -11.02 -1.42
C THR A 142 -5.34 -11.89 -2.67
N PHE A 143 -4.47 -11.62 -3.64
CA PHE A 143 -4.31 -12.46 -4.82
C PHE A 143 -3.74 -13.84 -4.49
N GLU A 144 -2.87 -13.95 -3.48
CA GLU A 144 -2.23 -15.23 -3.12
C GLU A 144 -3.25 -16.26 -2.60
N GLU A 145 -4.34 -15.78 -1.99
CA GLU A 145 -5.42 -16.63 -1.47
C GLU A 145 -6.31 -17.19 -2.59
N PHE A 146 -6.49 -16.43 -3.68
CA PHE A 146 -7.33 -16.84 -4.81
C PHE A 146 -6.55 -17.54 -5.91
N PHE A 147 -5.23 -17.36 -5.96
CA PHE A 147 -4.35 -17.94 -6.98
C PHE A 147 -3.23 -18.76 -6.32
N PRO A 148 -3.48 -20.05 -6.01
CA PRO A 148 -2.46 -20.93 -5.48
C PRO A 148 -1.22 -20.97 -6.37
N GLY A 149 -0.04 -20.91 -5.76
CA GLY A 149 1.24 -20.83 -6.46
C GLY A 149 1.67 -19.41 -6.83
N LEU A 150 0.88 -18.38 -6.46
CA LEU A 150 1.31 -16.99 -6.48
C LEU A 150 2.11 -16.65 -5.21
N THR A 151 3.21 -15.94 -5.38
CA THR A 151 3.96 -15.33 -4.29
C THR A 151 4.39 -13.93 -4.69
N THR A 152 4.19 -12.99 -3.78
CA THR A 152 4.59 -11.59 -3.94
C THR A 152 5.71 -11.26 -2.96
N ASN A 153 6.84 -10.84 -3.51
CA ASN A 153 7.95 -10.28 -2.74
C ASN A 153 7.93 -8.76 -2.89
N CYS A 154 7.95 -8.03 -1.77
CA CYS A 154 7.98 -6.57 -1.77
C CYS A 154 9.35 -6.05 -1.30
N TYR A 155 9.89 -5.04 -1.97
CA TYR A 155 11.10 -4.36 -1.54
C TYR A 155 11.09 -2.89 -1.94
N ASN A 156 11.81 -2.08 -1.18
CA ASN A 156 12.00 -0.66 -1.46
C ASN A 156 13.16 -0.50 -2.45
N VAL A 157 12.94 0.23 -3.54
CA VAL A 157 13.98 0.59 -4.50
C VAL A 157 14.63 1.90 -4.10
N SER A 158 13.80 2.91 -3.77
CA SER A 158 14.24 4.20 -3.26
C SER A 158 13.22 4.77 -2.29
N SER A 159 13.66 5.65 -1.41
CA SER A 159 12.79 6.29 -0.42
C SER A 159 13.33 7.63 0.01
N ARG A 160 12.42 8.59 0.22
CA ARG A 160 12.70 9.87 0.92
C ARG A 160 13.26 9.69 2.33
N PHE A 161 13.16 8.49 2.88
CA PHE A 161 13.85 8.13 4.12
C PHE A 161 15.38 8.04 3.95
N LEU A 162 15.84 7.42 2.86
CA LEU A 162 17.27 7.20 2.62
C LEU A 162 17.92 8.44 2.01
N ASP A 163 17.18 9.17 1.20
CA ASP A 163 17.58 10.43 0.57
C ASP A 163 16.34 11.31 0.42
N GLU A 164 16.29 12.42 1.15
CA GLU A 164 15.16 13.37 1.14
C GLU A 164 14.82 13.90 -0.26
N ASN A 165 15.77 13.85 -1.20
CA ASN A 165 15.61 14.31 -2.57
C ASN A 165 15.14 13.20 -3.53
N ALA A 166 15.03 11.96 -3.07
CA ALA A 166 14.67 10.82 -3.89
C ALA A 166 13.15 10.69 -4.11
N ASP A 167 12.79 10.04 -5.21
CA ASP A 167 11.45 9.50 -5.38
C ASP A 167 11.22 8.33 -4.39
N CYS A 168 9.98 8.12 -3.98
CA CYS A 168 9.61 6.92 -3.23
C CYS A 168 9.19 5.83 -4.21
N ILE A 169 9.98 4.77 -4.34
CA ILE A 169 9.72 3.66 -5.27
C ILE A 169 9.63 2.35 -4.50
N GLU A 170 8.45 1.71 -4.58
CA GLU A 170 8.18 0.38 -4.06
C GLU A 170 8.06 -0.62 -5.21
N ALA A 171 8.68 -1.79 -5.06
CA ALA A 171 8.64 -2.87 -6.03
C ALA A 171 7.93 -4.10 -5.45
N TYR A 172 7.09 -4.73 -6.28
CA TYR A 172 6.31 -5.92 -5.97
C TYR A 172 6.62 -6.97 -7.04
N GLN A 173 7.55 -7.87 -6.73
CA GLN A 173 7.91 -8.98 -7.60
C GLN A 173 6.87 -10.09 -7.47
N ILE A 174 6.26 -10.43 -8.59
CA ILE A 174 5.21 -11.42 -8.75
C ILE A 174 5.82 -12.71 -9.27
N ILE A 175 5.69 -13.79 -8.50
CA ILE A 175 6.16 -15.11 -8.87
C ILE A 175 4.94 -16.02 -8.94
N TYR A 176 4.66 -16.58 -10.11
CA TYR A 176 3.50 -17.45 -10.32
C TYR A 176 3.92 -18.74 -11.02
N TYR A 177 3.54 -19.88 -10.43
CA TYR A 177 3.90 -21.22 -10.90
C TYR A 177 2.72 -22.02 -11.48
N GLY A 178 1.54 -21.39 -11.64
CA GLY A 178 0.28 -22.04 -11.98
C GLY A 178 -0.20 -21.86 -13.41
#